data_AF-A0A920NJA5-F1
#
_entry.id   AF-A0A920NJA5-F1
#
_cell.length_a   1.000
_cell.length_b   1.000
_cell.length_c   1.000
_cell.angle_alpha   90.00
_cell.angle_beta   90.00
_cell.angle_gamma   90.00
#
_symmetry.space_group_name_H-M   'P 1'
#
loop_
_entity.id
_entity.type
_entity.pdbx_description
1 polymer ?
#
loop_
_entity_poly.entity_id
_entity_poly.type
_entity_poly.pdbx_seq_one_letter_code
_entity_poly.pdbx_strand_id
1 'polypeptide(L)'
;MPTHIKNYNITKADLRPKWHVIDAKGQTLGRLSSEIATLLQGKHKPSYAHNLLTGDFVVVINGDKFKVTGNKLLSKKYYRHSGYIGGLTEQTMEEMLDKFPERVITQSVKGMLPKNKLGRKMLLRLKVYAGDQHPHEAQIKESNNLVHEVAEAKPKAEAKPKAEAKPKAEAKIKAEAKPKAEAKPKAEAKPKAEAKPKAEAKPKAEAKPKAEAKPKAEAKPKAEAKPKAEAKPKAEDINLAGLTIPKLKELATSRGLTIPGKARKADIIEMISKAE
;
A
#
# COMPACT_ATOMS: atom_id res chain seq x y z
N MET A 1 -11.45 30.85 43.83
CA MET A 1 -10.59 31.11 42.66
C MET A 1 -10.83 30.02 41.62
N PRO A 2 -11.09 30.33 40.34
CA PRO A 2 -11.09 29.33 39.28
C PRO A 2 -9.65 28.89 38.98
N THR A 3 -9.30 27.64 39.26
CA THR A 3 -7.98 27.09 38.96
C THR A 3 -7.81 26.92 37.45
N HIS A 4 -6.99 27.76 36.84
CA HIS A 4 -6.82 27.83 35.38
C HIS A 4 -5.90 26.71 34.86
N ILE A 5 -6.43 25.49 34.81
CA ILE A 5 -5.72 24.28 34.35
C ILE A 5 -5.37 24.45 32.86
N LYS A 6 -4.08 24.45 32.55
CA LYS A 6 -3.58 24.50 31.16
C LYS A 6 -3.44 23.08 30.61
N ASN A 7 -3.98 22.86 29.41
CA ASN A 7 -3.77 21.61 28.68
C ASN A 7 -2.27 21.43 28.36
N TYR A 8 -1.76 20.20 28.53
CA TYR A 8 -0.39 19.86 28.19
C TYR A 8 -0.18 19.99 26.68
N ASN A 9 0.68 20.93 26.28
CA ASN A 9 1.07 21.14 24.88
C ASN A 9 2.50 20.61 24.70
N ILE A 10 2.65 19.55 23.90
CA ILE A 10 3.96 18.97 23.60
C ILE A 10 4.84 19.95 22.82
N THR A 11 6.10 20.09 23.21
CA THR A 11 7.10 20.93 22.53
C THR A 11 7.92 20.10 21.54
N LYS A 12 8.85 20.74 20.80
CA LYS A 12 9.77 20.03 19.91
C LYS A 12 10.78 19.15 20.66
N ALA A 13 11.13 19.51 21.91
CA ALA A 13 12.15 18.80 22.70
C ALA A 13 11.64 17.46 23.24
N ASP A 14 10.32 17.33 23.43
CA ASP A 14 9.65 16.15 23.98
C ASP A 14 9.48 15.02 22.96
N LEU A 15 9.71 15.28 21.65
CA LEU A 15 9.54 14.26 20.63
C LEU A 15 10.58 13.14 20.79
N ARG A 16 10.08 11.94 21.07
CA ARG A 16 10.82 10.67 20.96
C ARG A 16 10.13 9.81 19.89
N PRO A 17 10.60 9.84 18.63
CA PRO A 17 10.11 8.96 17.57
C PRO A 17 10.79 7.59 17.70
N LYS A 18 9.99 6.52 17.80
CA LYS A 18 10.45 5.13 17.77
C LYS A 18 10.59 4.65 16.31
N TRP A 19 11.32 3.57 16.08
CA TRP A 19 11.30 2.81 14.83
C TRP A 19 10.46 1.53 15.00
N HIS A 20 9.57 1.27 14.05
CA HIS A 20 8.79 0.04 13.96
C HIS A 20 9.15 -0.71 12.68
N VAL A 21 9.21 -2.05 12.76
CA VAL A 21 9.35 -2.93 11.59
C VAL A 21 8.04 -3.67 11.41
N ILE A 22 7.52 -3.72 10.17
CA ILE A 22 6.27 -4.40 9.82
C ILE A 22 6.51 -5.29 8.60
N ASP A 23 6.21 -6.58 8.74
CA ASP A 23 6.20 -7.52 7.61
C ASP A 23 4.90 -7.36 6.81
N ALA A 24 5.04 -7.06 5.51
CA ALA A 24 3.90 -6.97 4.59
C ALA A 24 3.47 -8.34 4.04
N LYS A 25 4.27 -9.40 4.22
CA LYS A 25 4.02 -10.75 3.71
C LYS A 25 2.66 -11.28 4.16
N GLY A 26 1.80 -11.58 3.19
CA GLY A 26 0.46 -12.10 3.46
C GLY A 26 -0.56 -11.08 4.01
N GLN A 27 -0.16 -9.87 4.38
CA GLN A 27 -1.05 -8.84 4.89
C GLN A 27 -1.92 -8.22 3.80
N THR A 28 -3.15 -7.81 4.13
CA THR A 28 -4.02 -7.12 3.16
C THR A 28 -3.60 -5.66 3.01
N LEU A 29 -3.20 -5.25 1.79
CA LEU A 29 -2.64 -3.91 1.48
C LEU A 29 -3.34 -2.73 2.18
N GLY A 30 -4.68 -2.71 2.17
CA GLY A 30 -5.47 -1.63 2.77
C GLY A 30 -5.48 -1.62 4.30
N ARG A 31 -5.39 -2.79 4.96
CA ARG A 31 -5.30 -2.89 6.42
C ARG A 31 -3.91 -2.46 6.88
N LEU A 32 -2.88 -3.06 6.27
CA LEU A 32 -1.47 -2.72 6.44
C LEU A 32 -1.22 -1.20 6.29
N SER A 33 -1.74 -0.59 5.22
CA SER A 33 -1.57 0.84 4.99
C SER A 33 -2.22 1.72 6.07
N SER A 34 -3.35 1.27 6.65
CA SER A 34 -4.08 2.02 7.69
C SER A 34 -3.34 1.99 9.03
N GLU A 35 -2.72 0.86 9.36
CA GLU A 35 -1.86 0.70 10.54
C GLU A 35 -0.61 1.57 10.43
N ILE A 36 0.14 1.45 9.32
CA ILE A 36 1.28 2.30 8.99
C ILE A 36 0.91 3.79 9.07
N ALA A 37 -0.20 4.19 8.45
CA ALA A 37 -0.63 5.59 8.45
C ALA A 37 -0.98 6.11 9.86
N THR A 38 -1.39 5.24 10.78
CA THR A 38 -1.67 5.60 12.19
C THR A 38 -0.38 5.85 12.95
N LEU A 39 0.62 4.97 12.79
CA LEU A 39 1.95 5.10 13.39
C LEU A 39 2.70 6.35 12.89
N LEU A 40 2.67 6.60 11.57
CA LEU A 40 3.27 7.80 10.95
C LEU A 40 2.57 9.11 11.38
N GLN A 41 1.28 9.05 11.72
CA GLN A 41 0.55 10.20 12.29
C GLN A 41 0.84 10.40 13.79
N GLY A 42 1.22 9.35 14.52
CA GLY A 42 1.44 9.39 15.98
C GLY A 42 0.18 9.21 16.81
N LYS A 43 -0.94 8.84 16.21
CA LYS A 43 -2.26 8.72 16.87
C LYS A 43 -2.36 7.59 17.88
N HIS A 44 -1.38 6.69 17.91
CA HIS A 44 -1.20 5.66 18.94
C HIS A 44 -0.59 6.19 20.24
N LYS A 45 0.01 7.40 20.23
CA LYS A 45 0.57 8.03 21.42
C LYS A 45 -0.46 8.96 22.08
N PRO A 46 -0.58 8.97 23.42
CA PRO A 46 -1.42 9.96 24.12
C PRO A 46 -0.88 11.40 23.95
N SER A 47 0.41 11.54 23.63
CA SER A 47 1.09 12.81 23.40
C SER A 47 0.98 13.32 21.95
N TYR A 48 -0.09 12.94 21.23
CA TYR A 48 -0.32 13.31 19.84
C TYR A 48 -0.72 14.79 19.70
N ALA A 49 -0.10 15.50 18.76
CA ALA A 49 -0.39 16.91 18.46
C ALA A 49 -0.44 17.16 16.95
N HIS A 50 -1.57 17.75 16.50
CA HIS A 50 -1.93 17.97 15.09
C HIS A 50 -0.94 18.83 14.28
N ASN A 51 -0.22 19.72 14.96
CA ASN A 51 0.72 20.69 14.37
C ASN A 51 2.18 20.19 14.34
N LEU A 52 2.49 19.08 15.02
CA LEU A 52 3.86 18.58 15.22
C LEU A 52 4.03 17.15 14.67
N LEU A 53 5.26 16.81 14.31
CA LEU A 53 5.60 15.53 13.66
C LEU A 53 5.79 14.41 14.71
N THR A 54 4.76 14.15 15.51
CA THR A 54 4.78 13.33 16.73
C THR A 54 4.82 11.80 16.49
N GLY A 55 4.47 11.35 15.28
CA GLY A 55 4.50 9.95 14.88
C GLY A 55 5.89 9.33 14.76
N ASP A 56 5.93 8.06 14.39
CA ASP A 56 7.15 7.24 14.42
C ASP A 56 7.76 7.04 13.02
N PHE A 57 8.94 6.40 13.00
CA PHE A 57 9.50 5.82 11.78
C PHE A 57 8.94 4.41 11.58
N VAL A 58 8.65 4.05 10.33
CA VAL A 58 8.10 2.74 9.97
C VAL A 58 8.89 2.17 8.81
N VAL A 59 9.49 1.00 9.02
CA VAL A 59 10.15 0.19 8.01
C VAL A 59 9.23 -0.98 7.65
N VAL A 60 8.91 -1.10 6.37
CA VAL A 60 8.10 -2.19 5.83
C VAL A 60 9.01 -3.12 5.04
N ILE A 61 8.98 -4.41 5.39
CA ILE A 61 9.73 -5.47 4.71
C ILE A 61 8.78 -6.39 3.93
N ASN A 62 9.31 -7.15 2.97
CA ASN A 62 8.53 -7.97 2.02
C ASN A 62 7.44 -7.17 1.29
N GLY A 63 7.75 -5.93 0.88
CA GLY A 63 6.84 -5.01 0.21
C GLY A 63 6.33 -5.46 -1.17
N ASP A 64 6.76 -6.64 -1.63
CA ASP A 64 6.30 -7.39 -2.80
C ASP A 64 5.20 -8.44 -2.46
N LYS A 65 5.21 -9.02 -1.26
CA LYS A 65 4.42 -10.22 -0.87
C LYS A 65 3.10 -9.91 -0.16
N PHE A 66 2.58 -8.69 -0.27
CA PHE A 66 1.27 -8.34 0.29
C PHE A 66 0.11 -8.95 -0.51
N LYS A 67 -1.03 -9.21 0.16
CA LYS A 67 -2.25 -9.74 -0.47
C LYS A 67 -3.19 -8.61 -0.89
N VAL A 68 -3.88 -8.84 -2.00
CA VAL A 68 -4.95 -7.98 -2.53
C VAL A 68 -6.16 -8.85 -2.89
N THR A 69 -7.37 -8.40 -2.55
CA THR A 69 -8.59 -9.23 -2.68
C THR A 69 -9.27 -9.08 -4.04
N GLY A 70 -9.52 -10.21 -4.72
CA GLY A 70 -10.12 -10.27 -6.06
C GLY A 70 -9.16 -9.81 -7.17
N ASN A 71 -9.68 -9.63 -8.38
CA ASN A 71 -8.90 -9.38 -9.61
C ASN A 71 -8.22 -7.99 -9.68
N LYS A 72 -7.97 -7.35 -8.53
CA LYS A 72 -7.43 -5.98 -8.42
C LYS A 72 -5.98 -5.86 -8.90
N LEU A 73 -5.18 -6.93 -8.90
CA LEU A 73 -3.83 -6.91 -9.49
C LEU A 73 -3.87 -6.50 -10.97
N LEU A 74 -4.85 -7.02 -11.71
CA LEU A 74 -5.06 -6.74 -13.13
C LEU A 74 -5.92 -5.48 -13.35
N SER A 75 -7.01 -5.33 -12.59
CA SER A 75 -7.99 -4.25 -12.83
C SER A 75 -7.65 -2.91 -12.18
N LYS A 76 -6.76 -2.87 -11.17
CA LYS A 76 -6.39 -1.60 -10.52
C LYS A 76 -5.35 -0.86 -11.33
N LYS A 77 -5.82 0.07 -12.16
CA LYS A 77 -4.98 1.04 -12.85
C LYS A 77 -4.48 2.17 -11.92
N TYR A 78 -3.23 2.55 -12.14
CA TYR A 78 -2.55 3.73 -11.59
C TYR A 78 -2.32 4.73 -12.73
N TYR A 79 -2.67 5.98 -12.50
CA TYR A 79 -2.57 7.05 -13.49
C TYR A 79 -1.50 8.09 -13.09
N ARG A 80 -0.73 8.55 -14.07
CA ARG A 80 0.17 9.71 -13.95
C ARG A 80 0.11 10.52 -15.24
N HIS A 81 -0.21 11.81 -15.11
CA HIS A 81 -0.15 12.76 -16.22
C HIS A 81 1.20 13.50 -16.21
N SER A 82 1.77 13.80 -17.39
CA SER A 82 2.99 14.61 -17.51
C SER A 82 2.75 16.11 -17.46
N GLY A 83 1.55 16.55 -17.90
CA GLY A 83 1.19 17.96 -18.11
C GLY A 83 0.88 18.28 -19.56
N TYR A 84 1.48 17.55 -20.51
CA TYR A 84 1.28 17.73 -21.95
C TYR A 84 0.04 17.01 -22.48
N ILE A 85 -0.49 17.46 -23.62
CA ILE A 85 -1.59 16.81 -24.34
C ILE A 85 -1.19 15.36 -24.69
N GLY A 86 -2.09 14.41 -24.45
CA GLY A 86 -1.81 12.97 -24.60
C GLY A 86 -0.88 12.38 -23.53
N GLY A 87 -0.40 13.18 -22.59
CA GLY A 87 0.59 12.81 -21.56
C GLY A 87 0.07 11.91 -20.42
N LEU A 88 -1.03 11.18 -20.61
CA LEU A 88 -1.61 10.28 -19.62
C LEU A 88 -0.95 8.90 -19.70
N THR A 89 -0.10 8.59 -18.73
CA THR A 89 0.42 7.23 -18.54
C THR A 89 -0.47 6.46 -17.56
N GLU A 90 -0.91 5.26 -17.95
CA GLU A 90 -1.55 4.28 -17.08
C GLU A 90 -0.65 3.05 -16.90
N GLN A 91 -0.74 2.40 -15.74
CA GLN A 91 -0.04 1.15 -15.40
C GLN A 91 -0.97 0.28 -14.55
N THR A 92 -0.96 -1.03 -14.74
CA THR A 92 -1.65 -1.97 -13.83
C THR A 92 -0.93 -2.08 -12.47
N MET A 93 -1.58 -2.69 -11.47
CA MET A 93 -0.95 -2.97 -10.18
C MET A 93 0.12 -4.07 -10.31
N GLU A 94 -0.11 -5.06 -11.17
CA GLU A 94 0.87 -6.08 -11.57
C GLU A 94 2.13 -5.45 -12.18
N GLU A 95 2.01 -4.63 -13.22
CA GLU A 95 3.14 -3.90 -13.80
C GLU A 95 3.87 -2.97 -12.83
N MET A 96 3.18 -2.44 -11.82
CA MET A 96 3.79 -1.60 -10.81
C MET A 96 4.57 -2.43 -9.77
N LEU A 97 4.13 -3.64 -9.48
CA LEU A 97 4.85 -4.60 -8.64
C LEU A 97 6.15 -5.07 -9.33
N ASP A 98 6.08 -5.44 -10.61
CA ASP A 98 7.27 -5.89 -11.38
C ASP A 98 8.37 -4.83 -11.46
N LYS A 99 7.99 -3.54 -11.53
CA LYS A 99 8.91 -2.42 -11.75
C LYS A 99 9.37 -1.75 -10.45
N PHE A 100 8.45 -1.56 -9.49
CA PHE A 100 8.65 -0.75 -8.28
C PHE A 100 7.69 -1.19 -7.15
N PRO A 101 7.86 -2.38 -6.52
CA PRO A 101 6.86 -2.94 -5.60
C PRO A 101 6.57 -2.02 -4.40
N GLU A 102 7.61 -1.40 -3.86
CA GLU A 102 7.57 -0.39 -2.80
C GLU A 102 6.58 0.77 -3.07
N ARG A 103 6.37 1.11 -4.35
CA ARG A 103 5.52 2.21 -4.78
C ARG A 103 4.04 1.95 -4.50
N VAL A 104 3.59 0.70 -4.52
CA VAL A 104 2.18 0.34 -4.26
C VAL A 104 1.80 0.66 -2.81
N ILE A 105 2.61 0.20 -1.86
CA ILE A 105 2.44 0.51 -0.42
C ILE A 105 2.62 2.01 -0.18
N THR A 106 3.70 2.61 -0.70
CA THR A 106 4.00 4.05 -0.52
C THR A 106 2.87 4.95 -1.02
N GLN A 107 2.30 4.68 -2.20
CA GLN A 107 1.20 5.45 -2.76
C GLN A 107 -0.12 5.21 -2.00
N SER A 108 -0.36 4.02 -1.46
CA SER A 108 -1.51 3.70 -0.61
C SER A 108 -1.47 4.46 0.73
N VAL A 109 -0.33 4.41 1.45
CA VAL A 109 -0.13 5.15 2.70
C VAL A 109 -0.16 6.67 2.46
N LYS A 110 0.48 7.18 1.40
CA LYS A 110 0.35 8.57 0.94
C LYS A 110 -1.10 8.97 0.64
N GLY A 111 -1.94 8.01 0.23
CA GLY A 111 -3.39 8.16 0.10
C GLY A 111 -4.08 8.45 1.42
N MET A 112 -3.62 7.86 2.52
CA MET A 112 -4.23 7.98 3.87
C MET A 112 -3.70 9.15 4.71
N LEU A 113 -2.49 9.66 4.41
CA LEU A 113 -1.90 10.81 5.12
C LEU A 113 -2.54 12.17 4.73
N PRO A 114 -2.55 13.18 5.61
CA PRO A 114 -3.10 14.51 5.32
C PRO A 114 -2.32 15.23 4.21
N LYS A 115 -3.02 15.94 3.31
CA LYS A 115 -2.43 16.53 2.08
C LYS A 115 -1.71 17.88 2.29
N ASN A 116 -1.12 18.09 3.47
CA ASN A 116 -0.46 19.34 3.86
C ASN A 116 1.08 19.21 3.88
N LYS A 117 1.78 20.30 4.25
CA LYS A 117 3.27 20.29 4.37
C LYS A 117 3.78 19.28 5.41
N LEU A 118 2.99 18.99 6.46
CA LEU A 118 3.35 18.04 7.52
C LEU A 118 3.23 16.58 7.05
N GLY A 119 2.16 16.22 6.34
CA GLY A 119 1.95 14.87 5.80
C GLY A 119 3.01 14.45 4.78
N ARG A 120 3.63 15.40 4.06
CA ARG A 120 4.83 15.14 3.25
C ARG A 120 6.02 14.71 4.12
N LYS A 121 6.21 15.36 5.28
CA LYS A 121 7.26 14.99 6.25
C LYS A 121 6.96 13.66 6.96
N MET A 122 5.69 13.35 7.22
CA MET A 122 5.26 12.03 7.70
C MET A 122 5.62 10.93 6.69
N LEU A 123 5.36 11.14 5.40
CA LEU A 123 5.70 10.15 4.37
C LEU A 123 7.21 9.90 4.25
N LEU A 124 8.08 10.88 4.52
CA LEU A 124 9.54 10.68 4.52
C LEU A 124 10.03 9.74 5.65
N ARG A 125 9.23 9.53 6.69
CA ARG A 125 9.51 8.56 7.78
C ARG A 125 9.11 7.12 7.43
N LEU A 126 8.38 6.92 6.34
CA LEU A 126 8.15 5.58 5.79
C LEU A 126 9.41 5.13 5.03
N LYS A 127 9.82 3.90 5.26
CA LYS A 127 10.71 3.11 4.40
C LYS A 127 9.95 1.85 4.00
N VAL A 128 10.04 1.47 2.74
CA VAL A 128 9.48 0.21 2.22
C VAL A 128 10.60 -0.45 1.44
N TYR A 129 10.80 -1.74 1.65
CA TYR A 129 11.76 -2.56 0.93
C TYR A 129 11.04 -3.74 0.28
N ALA A 130 11.45 -4.10 -0.93
CA ALA A 130 10.97 -5.32 -1.59
C ALA A 130 11.41 -6.59 -0.83
N GLY A 131 12.65 -6.60 -0.34
CA GLY A 131 13.22 -7.72 0.40
C GLY A 131 12.80 -7.77 1.88
N ASP A 132 13.27 -8.83 2.54
CA ASP A 132 13.14 -9.05 3.99
C ASP A 132 14.16 -8.20 4.78
N GLN A 133 15.30 -7.91 4.15
CA GLN A 133 16.45 -7.21 4.73
C GLN A 133 16.37 -5.69 4.55
N HIS A 134 16.89 -4.94 5.53
CA HIS A 134 16.80 -3.48 5.58
C HIS A 134 17.99 -2.86 6.35
N PRO A 135 18.57 -1.73 5.90
CA PRO A 135 19.81 -1.17 6.46
C PRO A 135 19.66 -0.42 7.81
N HIS A 136 18.47 -0.44 8.41
CA HIS A 136 18.12 0.41 9.56
C HIS A 136 18.23 -0.29 10.93
N GLU A 137 18.80 -1.51 11.00
CA GLU A 137 18.83 -2.33 12.23
C GLU A 137 19.32 -1.59 13.48
N ALA A 138 20.40 -0.81 13.37
CA ALA A 138 20.99 -0.11 14.52
C ALA A 138 20.00 0.86 15.18
N GLN A 139 19.25 1.62 14.36
CA GLN A 139 18.24 2.58 14.80
C GLN A 139 17.01 1.90 15.39
N ILE A 140 16.68 0.70 14.90
CA ILE A 140 15.61 -0.14 15.46
C ILE A 140 16.02 -0.69 16.83
N LYS A 141 17.23 -1.24 16.96
CA LYS A 141 17.83 -1.74 18.20
C LYS A 141 17.88 -0.65 19.27
N GLU A 142 18.44 0.52 18.94
CA GLU A 142 18.44 1.72 19.78
C GLU A 142 17.02 2.08 20.27
N SER A 143 16.05 2.17 19.37
CA SER A 143 14.67 2.56 19.70
C SER A 143 13.87 1.52 20.49
N ASN A 144 14.36 0.29 20.61
CA ASN A 144 13.84 -0.73 21.52
C ASN A 144 14.48 -0.60 22.90
N ASN A 145 15.81 -0.46 22.98
CA ASN A 145 16.53 -0.33 24.25
C ASN A 145 16.07 0.87 25.08
N LEU A 146 15.81 2.02 24.43
CA LEU A 146 15.25 3.22 25.06
C LEU A 146 13.88 3.03 25.74
N VAL A 147 13.16 1.93 25.47
CA VAL A 147 11.90 1.59 26.16
C VAL A 147 12.16 0.83 27.47
N HIS A 148 13.27 0.09 27.56
CA HIS A 148 13.66 -0.66 28.77
C HIS A 148 14.24 0.26 29.84
N GLU A 149 15.18 1.16 29.50
CA GLU A 149 15.77 2.09 30.46
C GLU A 149 14.71 2.99 31.14
N VAL A 150 13.72 3.46 30.39
CA VAL A 150 12.62 4.29 30.92
C VAL A 150 11.65 3.50 31.81
N ALA A 151 11.60 2.16 31.67
CA ALA A 151 10.82 1.29 32.56
C ALA A 151 11.56 0.97 33.87
N GLU A 152 12.88 0.85 33.81
CA GLU A 152 13.75 0.62 34.98
C GLU A 152 14.01 1.90 35.79
N ALA A 153 14.00 3.06 35.14
CA ALA A 153 14.15 4.39 35.76
C ALA A 153 12.91 4.87 36.56
N LYS A 154 12.32 4.00 37.39
CA LYS A 154 11.50 4.45 38.52
C LYS A 154 12.43 4.95 39.64
N PRO A 155 12.16 6.11 40.25
CA PRO A 155 13.08 6.71 41.21
C PRO A 155 13.21 5.84 42.48
N LYS A 156 14.44 5.44 42.82
CA LYS A 156 14.78 5.08 44.19
C LYS A 156 14.61 6.33 45.07
N ALA A 157 13.97 6.16 46.22
CA ALA A 157 13.54 7.27 47.06
C ALA A 157 14.68 7.85 47.93
N GLU A 158 14.65 9.16 48.13
CA GLU A 158 15.16 9.76 49.36
C GLU A 158 13.98 10.24 50.22
N ALA A 159 13.62 9.45 51.22
CA ALA A 159 12.75 9.85 52.32
C ALA A 159 13.19 9.10 53.58
N LYS A 160 13.70 9.83 54.58
CA LYS A 160 14.15 9.24 55.85
C LYS A 160 12.95 8.75 56.68
N PRO A 161 12.99 7.54 57.25
CA PRO A 161 11.98 7.11 58.21
C PRO A 161 12.23 7.72 59.60
N LYS A 162 11.15 7.96 60.33
CA LYS A 162 11.08 7.96 61.80
C LYS A 162 9.84 7.16 62.23
N ALA A 163 9.89 6.56 63.42
CA ALA A 163 8.76 5.86 64.04
C ALA A 163 7.63 6.85 64.42
N GLU A 164 6.40 6.45 64.76
CA GLU A 164 5.80 5.11 65.05
C GLU A 164 4.32 5.10 64.52
N ALA A 165 3.34 4.21 64.77
CA ALA A 165 3.15 3.09 65.72
C ALA A 165 2.12 2.04 65.23
N LYS A 166 1.89 1.01 66.04
CA LYS A 166 0.78 0.03 65.99
C LYS A 166 0.43 -0.38 67.44
N PRO A 167 -0.79 -0.87 67.79
CA PRO A 167 -1.41 -2.02 67.10
C PRO A 167 -2.97 -2.11 67.05
N LYS A 168 -3.44 -3.16 66.35
CA LYS A 168 -4.69 -3.94 66.53
C LYS A 168 -6.07 -3.25 66.57
N ALA A 169 -6.89 -3.61 65.56
CA ALA A 169 -8.23 -4.18 65.78
C ALA A 169 -8.50 -5.24 64.69
N GLU A 170 -9.26 -6.29 65.00
CA GLU A 170 -9.66 -7.35 64.04
C GLU A 170 -11.16 -7.30 63.77
N ALA A 171 -11.57 -7.62 62.54
CA ALA A 171 -12.96 -7.98 62.22
C ALA A 171 -12.99 -9.00 61.06
N LYS A 172 -13.63 -10.15 61.28
CA LYS A 172 -13.87 -11.19 60.25
C LYS A 172 -15.32 -11.15 59.80
N ILE A 173 -15.58 -11.18 58.49
CA ILE A 173 -16.81 -11.70 57.90
C ILE A 173 -16.43 -12.63 56.74
N LYS A 174 -17.23 -13.66 56.49
CA LYS A 174 -17.00 -14.81 55.57
C LYS A 174 -18.35 -15.17 54.89
N ALA A 175 -18.31 -16.02 53.85
CA ALA A 175 -19.43 -16.48 53.00
C ALA A 175 -19.92 -15.40 52.02
N GLU A 176 -19.94 -15.56 50.68
CA GLU A 176 -20.43 -16.61 49.75
C GLU A 176 -21.86 -16.34 49.23
N ALA A 177 -21.99 -16.02 47.93
CA ALA A 177 -23.21 -16.27 47.13
C ALA A 177 -22.98 -16.06 45.61
N LYS A 178 -23.22 -17.11 44.81
CA LYS A 178 -23.46 -17.12 43.35
C LYS A 178 -24.03 -18.52 43.02
N PRO A 179 -24.81 -18.77 41.93
CA PRO A 179 -25.29 -17.88 40.88
C PRO A 179 -26.82 -17.97 40.59
N LYS A 180 -27.30 -17.13 39.65
CA LYS A 180 -28.39 -17.36 38.66
C LYS A 180 -28.20 -16.28 37.57
N ALA A 181 -28.22 -16.51 36.25
CA ALA A 181 -28.94 -17.39 35.33
C ALA A 181 -30.18 -16.72 34.70
N GLU A 182 -30.06 -16.45 33.40
CA GLU A 182 -31.07 -16.32 32.33
C GLU A 182 -32.27 -15.35 32.45
N ALA A 183 -32.34 -14.39 31.49
CA ALA A 183 -33.57 -14.07 30.76
C ALA A 183 -33.32 -13.24 29.46
N LYS A 184 -33.76 -13.80 28.33
CA LYS A 184 -34.20 -13.15 27.06
C LYS A 184 -35.54 -13.83 26.71
N PRO A 185 -36.46 -13.31 25.85
CA PRO A 185 -36.17 -12.71 24.55
C PRO A 185 -37.22 -11.64 24.07
N LYS A 186 -37.47 -11.58 22.75
CA LYS A 186 -38.41 -10.75 21.95
C LYS A 186 -37.88 -9.33 21.63
N ALA A 187 -37.94 -8.78 20.40
CA ALA A 187 -38.89 -8.87 19.26
C ALA A 187 -40.21 -8.09 19.55
N GLU A 188 -40.82 -7.35 18.62
CA GLU A 188 -40.64 -7.19 17.16
C GLU A 188 -41.31 -5.86 16.71
N ALA A 189 -40.93 -5.24 15.57
CA ALA A 189 -41.80 -4.34 14.76
C ALA A 189 -41.11 -3.62 13.57
N LYS A 190 -41.42 -4.08 12.36
CA LYS A 190 -41.70 -3.28 11.14
C LYS A 190 -43.15 -3.69 10.70
N PRO A 191 -43.88 -3.03 9.78
CA PRO A 191 -43.40 -2.16 8.68
C PRO A 191 -44.29 -0.92 8.38
N LYS A 192 -43.91 -0.17 7.33
CA LYS A 192 -44.81 0.16 6.19
C LYS A 192 -44.01 0.62 4.97
N ALA A 193 -44.67 0.79 3.82
CA ALA A 193 -44.06 0.99 2.50
C ALA A 193 -44.81 2.05 1.68
N GLU A 194 -44.43 2.18 0.40
CA GLU A 194 -45.04 3.04 -0.64
C GLU A 194 -44.74 4.56 -0.50
N ALA A 195 -44.68 5.37 -1.56
CA ALA A 195 -45.04 5.13 -2.96
C ALA A 195 -44.08 5.73 -4.01
N LYS A 196 -44.15 5.17 -5.23
CA LYS A 196 -43.86 5.76 -6.55
C LYS A 196 -45.07 5.36 -7.43
N PRO A 197 -45.52 6.14 -8.43
CA PRO A 197 -44.66 6.60 -9.54
C PRO A 197 -45.03 7.96 -10.17
N LYS A 198 -44.25 8.38 -11.18
CA LYS A 198 -44.77 8.86 -12.47
C LYS A 198 -43.68 8.80 -13.55
N ALA A 199 -44.11 8.78 -14.81
CA ALA A 199 -43.28 8.69 -16.01
C ALA A 199 -43.81 9.64 -17.09
N GLU A 200 -43.23 9.56 -18.30
CA GLU A 200 -43.57 10.35 -19.50
C GLU A 200 -43.14 11.84 -19.43
N ALA A 201 -42.80 12.53 -20.52
CA ALA A 201 -42.90 12.16 -21.94
C ALA A 201 -41.67 12.54 -22.80
N LYS A 202 -41.52 11.80 -23.90
CA LYS A 202 -40.94 12.19 -25.21
C LYS A 202 -42.05 11.89 -26.25
N PRO A 203 -42.04 12.37 -27.52
CA PRO A 203 -40.87 12.83 -28.28
C PRO A 203 -41.11 14.11 -29.12
N LYS A 204 -40.13 14.48 -29.95
CA LYS A 204 -40.37 14.88 -31.36
C LYS A 204 -39.13 14.62 -32.23
N ALA A 205 -39.36 14.33 -33.51
CA ALA A 205 -38.36 14.36 -34.59
C ALA A 205 -38.26 15.83 -35.11
N GLU A 206 -37.39 16.25 -36.04
CA GLU A 206 -36.63 15.56 -37.11
C GLU A 206 -35.14 16.04 -37.11
N ALA A 207 -34.28 16.04 -38.15
CA ALA A 207 -34.39 15.73 -39.58
C ALA A 207 -33.05 15.28 -40.23
N LYS A 208 -33.15 14.69 -41.42
CA LYS A 208 -32.10 14.40 -42.42
C LYS A 208 -32.79 14.16 -43.78
N PRO A 209 -32.10 14.17 -44.95
CA PRO A 209 -30.67 14.45 -45.18
C PRO A 209 -30.43 15.54 -46.25
N LYS A 210 -29.15 15.78 -46.60
CA LYS A 210 -28.72 15.95 -47.99
C LYS A 210 -27.26 15.47 -48.15
N ALA A 211 -26.88 15.14 -49.37
CA ALA A 211 -25.53 14.68 -49.75
C ALA A 211 -24.99 15.55 -50.89
N GLU A 212 -23.67 15.52 -51.14
CA GLU A 212 -23.05 15.20 -52.45
C GLU A 212 -21.52 15.45 -52.45
N ALA A 213 -20.88 15.28 -53.62
CA ALA A 213 -19.49 15.62 -53.99
C ALA A 213 -18.31 14.77 -53.42
N LYS A 214 -17.88 13.79 -54.23
CA LYS A 214 -16.46 13.42 -54.45
C LYS A 214 -15.99 14.04 -55.79
N PRO A 215 -14.72 14.40 -55.96
CA PRO A 215 -13.73 13.52 -56.64
C PRO A 215 -12.63 12.99 -55.66
N LYS A 216 -11.78 11.96 -55.89
CA LYS A 216 -11.00 11.45 -57.04
C LYS A 216 -9.86 12.39 -57.49
N ALA A 217 -8.62 11.95 -57.78
CA ALA A 217 -7.94 10.65 -57.61
C ALA A 217 -6.39 10.81 -57.73
N GLU A 218 -5.65 9.68 -57.72
CA GLU A 218 -4.24 9.51 -58.19
C GLU A 218 -3.12 10.14 -57.32
N ALA A 219 -1.86 9.65 -57.31
CA ALA A 219 -1.23 8.54 -58.04
C ALA A 219 -0.29 7.67 -57.16
N LYS A 220 0.21 6.55 -57.70
CA LYS A 220 1.34 5.74 -57.19
C LYS A 220 2.50 5.76 -58.19
N PRO A 221 3.75 5.61 -57.72
CA PRO A 221 4.66 4.63 -58.38
C PRO A 221 4.94 3.35 -57.55
N LYS A 222 5.83 2.51 -58.09
CA LYS A 222 6.34 1.22 -57.56
C LYS A 222 7.88 1.21 -57.63
N ALA A 223 8.50 0.19 -56.99
CA ALA A 223 9.88 -0.30 -57.18
C ALA A 223 11.02 0.63 -56.73
N GLU A 224 12.19 0.15 -56.28
CA GLU A 224 12.62 -1.21 -55.87
C GLU A 224 13.45 -1.07 -54.55
N ALA A 225 14.46 -1.84 -54.10
CA ALA A 225 15.28 -2.95 -54.60
C ALA A 225 15.70 -3.88 -53.43
N LYS A 226 16.40 -4.98 -53.72
CA LYS A 226 17.23 -5.74 -52.75
C LYS A 226 18.71 -5.56 -53.06
N PRO A 227 19.57 -5.51 -52.03
CA PRO A 227 20.63 -6.54 -51.88
C PRO A 227 20.28 -7.48 -50.71
N LYS A 228 20.38 -8.81 -50.83
CA LYS A 228 21.55 -9.72 -50.95
C LYS A 228 22.08 -10.13 -49.56
N ALA A 229 22.61 -11.35 -49.45
CA ALA A 229 22.75 -12.07 -48.18
C ALA A 229 24.15 -11.95 -47.55
N GLU A 230 24.22 -12.11 -46.23
CA GLU A 230 25.48 -12.29 -45.51
C GLU A 230 25.32 -13.27 -44.33
N ALA A 231 26.45 -13.67 -43.74
CA ALA A 231 26.74 -14.91 -43.01
C ALA A 231 25.75 -15.41 -41.91
N LYS A 232 25.74 -16.75 -41.75
CA LYS A 232 25.47 -17.38 -40.43
C LYS A 232 26.66 -17.13 -39.49
N PRO A 233 26.45 -16.66 -38.25
CA PRO A 233 27.24 -17.11 -37.11
C PRO A 233 26.76 -18.50 -36.66
N LYS A 234 27.66 -19.32 -36.09
CA LYS A 234 27.31 -20.52 -35.29
C LYS A 234 27.33 -20.13 -33.82
N ALA A 235 26.47 -20.75 -33.02
CA ALA A 235 26.58 -20.94 -31.57
C ALA A 235 27.44 -19.89 -30.81
N GLU A 236 26.84 -18.73 -30.54
CA GLU A 236 27.24 -17.87 -29.42
C GLU A 236 26.21 -18.07 -28.31
N ASP A 237 26.63 -18.13 -27.04
CA ASP A 237 25.74 -18.32 -25.89
C ASP A 237 24.86 -17.08 -25.65
N ILE A 238 23.71 -17.03 -26.33
CA ILE A 238 22.78 -15.92 -26.24
C ILE A 238 22.27 -15.80 -24.80
N ASN A 239 22.54 -14.67 -24.12
CA ASN A 239 22.00 -14.40 -22.80
C ASN A 239 20.47 -14.15 -22.86
N LEU A 240 19.71 -15.24 -22.88
CA LEU A 240 18.24 -15.26 -22.98
C LEU A 240 17.58 -14.48 -21.83
N ALA A 241 18.21 -14.44 -20.64
CA ALA A 241 17.72 -13.67 -19.50
C ALA A 241 17.77 -12.15 -19.73
N GLY A 242 18.65 -11.65 -20.60
CA GLY A 242 18.70 -10.23 -20.99
C GLY A 242 17.61 -9.79 -21.97
N LEU A 243 17.01 -10.71 -22.74
CA LEU A 243 16.10 -10.37 -23.84
C LEU A 243 14.69 -9.97 -23.37
N THR A 244 13.98 -9.20 -24.20
CA THR A 244 12.58 -8.83 -23.99
C THR A 244 11.63 -9.88 -24.57
N ILE A 245 10.42 -9.99 -24.03
CA ILE A 245 9.40 -10.97 -24.48
C ILE A 245 9.15 -10.98 -26.00
N PRO A 246 9.03 -9.83 -26.72
CA PRO A 246 8.89 -9.87 -28.19
C PRO A 246 10.12 -10.48 -28.88
N LYS A 247 11.35 -10.08 -28.51
CA LYS A 247 12.57 -10.67 -29.09
C LYS A 247 12.70 -12.17 -28.82
N LEU A 248 12.30 -12.62 -27.63
CA LEU A 248 12.25 -14.05 -27.30
C LEU A 248 11.20 -14.78 -28.16
N LYS A 249 10.04 -14.17 -28.45
CA LYS A 249 9.04 -14.74 -29.35
C LYS A 249 9.53 -14.81 -30.81
N GLU A 250 10.25 -13.79 -31.29
CA GLU A 250 10.91 -13.80 -32.60
C GLU A 250 11.96 -14.92 -32.71
N LEU A 251 12.82 -15.06 -31.70
CA LEU A 251 13.90 -16.06 -31.64
C LEU A 251 13.34 -17.50 -31.54
N ALA A 252 12.28 -17.72 -30.76
CA ALA A 252 11.55 -18.99 -30.78
C ALA A 252 10.92 -19.28 -32.14
N THR A 253 10.32 -18.28 -32.80
CA THR A 253 9.70 -18.44 -34.11
C THR A 253 10.75 -18.81 -35.18
N SER A 254 11.95 -18.23 -35.13
CA SER A 254 13.05 -18.61 -36.04
C SER A 254 13.64 -20.00 -35.74
N ARG A 255 13.40 -20.56 -34.55
CA ARG A 255 13.65 -21.96 -34.17
C ARG A 255 12.45 -22.90 -34.40
N GLY A 256 11.34 -22.42 -34.97
CA GLY A 256 10.13 -23.21 -35.22
C GLY A 256 9.26 -23.51 -34.00
N LEU A 257 9.56 -22.93 -32.84
CA LEU A 257 8.81 -23.13 -31.59
C LEU A 257 7.51 -22.32 -31.58
N THR A 258 6.38 -22.99 -31.37
CA THR A 258 5.07 -22.34 -31.21
C THR A 258 4.83 -21.95 -29.74
N ILE A 259 4.91 -20.66 -29.42
CA ILE A 259 4.69 -20.13 -28.06
C ILE A 259 3.19 -19.85 -27.81
N PRO A 260 2.59 -20.37 -26.72
CA PRO A 260 1.23 -20.00 -26.36
C PRO A 260 1.12 -18.53 -25.95
N GLY A 261 0.06 -17.85 -26.38
CA GLY A 261 -0.02 -16.37 -26.35
C GLY A 261 0.28 -15.70 -25.01
N LYS A 262 -0.06 -16.37 -23.89
CA LYS A 262 0.13 -15.92 -22.49
C LYS A 262 1.35 -16.51 -21.75
N ALA A 263 2.29 -17.15 -22.46
CA ALA A 263 3.53 -17.63 -21.83
C ALA A 263 4.32 -16.48 -21.15
N ARG A 264 4.87 -16.76 -19.97
CA ARG A 264 5.73 -15.82 -19.23
C ARG A 264 7.13 -15.82 -19.82
N LYS A 265 7.93 -14.81 -19.45
CA LYS A 265 9.34 -14.73 -19.90
C LYS A 265 10.15 -15.98 -19.53
N ALA A 266 9.96 -16.53 -18.33
CA ALA A 266 10.67 -17.74 -17.88
C ALA A 266 10.32 -18.95 -18.76
N ASP A 267 9.02 -19.25 -18.91
CA ASP A 267 8.51 -20.36 -19.70
C ASP A 267 9.04 -20.33 -21.15
N ILE A 268 9.11 -19.12 -21.75
CA ILE A 268 9.66 -18.93 -23.11
C ILE A 268 11.17 -19.23 -23.15
N ILE A 269 11.94 -18.79 -22.16
CA ILE A 269 13.38 -19.05 -22.09
C ILE A 269 13.64 -20.55 -21.93
N GLU A 270 12.87 -21.23 -21.09
CA GLU A 270 12.95 -22.69 -20.89
C GLU A 270 12.63 -23.44 -22.20
N MET A 271 11.57 -23.05 -22.93
CA MET A 271 11.24 -23.63 -24.23
C MET A 271 12.32 -23.41 -25.30
N ILE A 272 13.01 -22.28 -25.27
CA ILE A 272 14.09 -21.95 -26.23
C ILE A 272 15.37 -22.74 -25.93
N SER A 273 15.73 -22.89 -24.65
CA SER A 273 16.91 -23.62 -24.19
C SER A 273 16.74 -25.14 -24.28
N LYS A 274 15.51 -25.65 -24.17
CA LYS A 274 15.18 -27.08 -24.35
C LYS A 274 15.09 -27.51 -25.83
N ALA A 275 15.44 -26.62 -26.76
CA ALA A 275 15.45 -26.84 -28.21
C ALA A 275 16.85 -26.60 -28.83
N GLU A 276 17.89 -26.60 -27.99
CA GLU A 276 19.31 -26.63 -28.34
C GLU A 276 19.88 -28.04 -28.12
#